data_AF-A0AAW2J1C2-F1
#
_entry.id   AF-A0AAW2J1C2-F1
#
_cell.length_a   1.000
_cell.length_b   1.000
_cell.length_c   1.000
_cell.angle_alpha   90.00
_cell.angle_beta   90.00
_cell.angle_gamma   90.00
#
_symmetry.space_group_name_H-M   'P 1'
#
loop_
_entity.id
_entity.type
_entity.pdbx_description
1 polymer ?
#
loop_
_entity_poly.entity_id
_entity_poly.type
_entity_poly.pdbx_seq_one_letter_code
_entity_poly.pdbx_strand_id
1 'polypeptide(L)'
;MRTFLWKGVAGSGLAKVSWEQVCKPKDEGGLGIRRVMHMNHALILKQVWRILQEDSSSIWVSWVLRYRLRHQSIWTANIASATWCWKKLVKVSRLFKDGTGYEVGDGCKFRLWSDLWHPNSP
;
A
#
# COMPACT_ATOMS: atom_id res chain seq x y z
N MET A 1 14.17 7.41 21.21
CA MET A 1 14.11 8.23 19.98
C MET A 1 13.15 9.42 20.06
N ARG A 2 11.94 9.27 20.64
CA ARG A 2 10.91 10.32 20.69
C ARG A 2 11.18 11.49 21.65
N THR A 3 12.33 11.51 22.33
CA THR A 3 12.74 12.57 23.27
C THR A 3 13.88 13.43 22.71
N PHE A 4 14.71 12.85 21.84
CA PHE A 4 15.92 13.50 21.32
C PHE A 4 15.61 14.68 20.39
N LEU A 5 14.65 14.49 19.47
CA LEU A 5 14.21 15.52 18.52
C LEU A 5 13.40 16.68 19.14
N TRP A 6 13.05 16.58 20.42
CA TRP A 6 11.95 17.36 20.99
C TRP A 6 12.43 18.33 22.07
N LYS A 7 13.47 17.98 22.85
CA LYS A 7 13.99 18.86 23.92
C LYS A 7 15.40 18.57 24.46
N GLY A 8 16.01 17.41 24.19
CA GLY A 8 17.28 17.01 24.80
C GLY A 8 17.18 16.53 26.27
N VAL A 9 16.01 16.61 26.91
CA VAL A 9 15.73 16.10 28.27
C VAL A 9 14.41 15.32 28.27
N ALA A 10 14.33 14.23 29.05
CA ALA A 10 13.16 13.36 29.11
C ALA A 10 11.91 14.06 29.69
N GLY A 11 10.85 14.17 28.89
CA GLY A 11 9.54 14.74 29.28
C GLY A 11 8.56 14.83 28.10
N SER A 12 7.28 15.08 28.36
CA SER A 12 6.29 15.35 27.31
C SER A 12 6.36 16.82 26.85
N GLY A 13 6.38 17.05 25.54
CA GLY A 13 6.48 18.39 24.96
C GLY A 13 6.11 18.41 23.47
N LEU A 14 5.77 19.59 22.98
CA LEU A 14 5.33 19.81 21.58
C LEU A 14 6.51 19.73 20.59
N ALA A 15 6.26 19.21 19.39
CA ALA A 15 7.21 19.26 18.28
C ALA A 15 7.51 20.71 17.92
N LYS A 16 8.78 21.11 17.96
CA LYS A 16 9.22 22.40 17.41
C LYS A 16 9.57 22.35 15.93
N VAL A 17 9.76 21.15 15.38
CA VAL A 17 10.16 20.93 13.99
C VAL A 17 9.12 20.05 13.31
N SER A 18 8.67 20.46 12.12
CA SER A 18 7.70 19.67 11.35
C SER A 18 8.33 18.36 10.86
N TRP A 19 7.52 17.31 10.77
CA TRP A 19 7.97 16.00 10.29
C TRP A 19 8.50 16.06 8.84
N GLU A 20 8.01 17.03 8.07
CA GLU A 20 8.50 17.33 6.73
C GLU A 20 9.98 17.72 6.71
N GLN A 21 10.42 18.59 7.62
CA GLN A 21 11.83 18.98 7.71
C GLN A 21 12.70 17.81 8.21
N VAL A 22 12.19 17.03 9.16
CA VAL A 22 12.89 15.84 9.68
C VAL A 22 13.17 14.83 8.57
N CYS A 23 12.23 14.66 7.63
CA CYS A 23 12.33 13.67 6.56
C CYS A 23 13.18 14.11 5.35
N LYS A 24 13.65 15.36 5.29
CA LYS A 24 14.54 15.80 4.21
C LYS A 24 15.89 15.08 4.25
N PRO A 25 16.60 14.98 3.11
CA PRO A 25 17.98 14.51 3.07
C PRO A 25 18.88 15.27 4.06
N LYS A 26 19.96 14.62 4.51
CA LYS A 26 20.95 15.27 5.38
C LYS A 26 21.59 16.50 4.72
N ASP A 27 21.80 16.42 3.41
CA ASP A 27 22.38 17.51 2.60
C ASP A 27 21.45 18.74 2.51
N GLU A 28 20.15 18.54 2.75
CA GLU A 28 19.14 19.62 2.82
C GLU A 28 18.82 20.04 4.27
N GLY A 29 19.63 19.63 5.24
CA GLY A 29 19.45 19.95 6.66
C GLY A 29 18.40 19.11 7.40
N GLY A 30 17.92 18.02 6.80
CA GLY A 30 17.04 17.05 7.45
C GLY A 30 17.80 15.90 8.12
N LEU A 31 17.06 14.92 8.67
CA LEU A 31 17.65 13.72 9.26
C LEU A 31 17.76 12.53 8.29
N GLY A 32 17.24 12.67 7.07
CA GLY A 32 17.19 11.59 6.07
C GLY A 32 16.24 10.45 6.46
N ILE A 33 15.32 10.67 7.40
CA ILE A 33 14.37 9.64 7.83
C ILE A 33 13.25 9.52 6.80
N ARG A 34 12.95 8.29 6.37
CA ARG A 34 11.83 8.05 5.44
C ARG A 34 10.49 8.43 6.07
N ARG A 35 9.63 9.12 5.33
CA ARG A 35 8.27 9.42 5.78
C ARG A 35 7.50 8.13 6.02
N VAL A 36 7.00 7.95 7.24
CA VAL A 36 6.25 6.76 7.68
C VAL A 36 5.04 6.50 6.80
N MET A 37 4.33 7.54 6.35
CA MET A 37 3.20 7.40 5.43
C MET A 37 3.59 6.74 4.10
N HIS A 38 4.71 7.12 3.49
CA HIS A 38 5.17 6.51 2.24
C HIS A 38 5.60 5.06 2.47
N MET A 39 6.29 4.77 3.57
CA MET A 39 6.64 3.40 3.94
C MET A 39 5.38 2.54 4.13
N ASN A 40 4.35 3.07 4.78
CA ASN A 40 3.08 2.36 4.96
C ASN A 40 2.39 2.09 3.62
N HIS A 41 2.34 3.06 2.69
CA HIS A 41 1.81 2.83 1.35
C HIS A 41 2.61 1.75 0.60
N ALA A 42 3.94 1.80 0.66
CA ALA A 42 4.81 0.81 0.03
C ALA A 42 4.57 -0.61 0.58
N LEU A 43 4.40 -0.75 1.90
CA LEU A 43 4.10 -2.04 2.53
C LEU A 43 2.72 -2.56 2.14
N ILE A 44 1.71 -1.68 2.08
CA ILE A 44 0.37 -2.06 1.59
C ILE A 44 0.44 -2.50 0.14
N LEU A 45 1.16 -1.76 -0.72
CA LEU A 45 1.34 -2.13 -2.14
C LEU A 45 2.06 -3.47 -2.29
N LYS A 46 3.09 -3.74 -1.47
CA LYS A 46 3.74 -5.05 -1.45
C LYS A 46 2.76 -6.17 -1.13
N GLN A 47 1.79 -5.92 -0.23
CA GLN A 47 0.77 -6.90 0.09
C GLN A 47 -0.28 -7.04 -1.02
N VAL A 48 -0.68 -5.93 -1.66
CA VAL A 48 -1.52 -5.94 -2.86
C VAL A 48 -0.87 -6.73 -3.99
N TRP A 49 0.42 -6.54 -4.21
CA TRP A 49 1.19 -7.26 -5.22
C TRP A 49 1.16 -8.77 -5.01
N ARG A 50 1.27 -9.23 -3.77
CA ARG A 50 1.11 -10.66 -3.43
C ARG A 50 -0.29 -11.18 -3.73
N ILE A 51 -1.32 -10.37 -3.54
CA ILE A 51 -2.71 -10.73 -3.92
C ILE A 51 -2.82 -10.85 -5.45
N LEU A 52 -2.25 -9.90 -6.20
CA LEU A 52 -2.29 -9.89 -7.67
C LEU A 52 -1.54 -11.09 -8.29
N GLN A 53 -0.42 -11.49 -7.70
CA GLN A 53 0.32 -12.69 -8.11
C GLN A 53 -0.34 -14.00 -7.68
N GLU A 54 -1.45 -13.94 -6.93
CA GLU A 54 -2.12 -15.08 -6.34
C GLU A 54 -1.14 -15.99 -5.56
N ASP A 55 -0.27 -15.35 -4.75
CA ASP A 55 0.80 -16.03 -4.00
C ASP A 55 0.23 -17.01 -2.97
N SER A 56 0.17 -18.29 -3.35
CA SER A 56 -0.40 -19.38 -2.56
C SER A 56 0.47 -19.76 -1.35
N SER A 57 1.73 -19.32 -1.28
CA SER A 57 2.60 -19.54 -0.13
C SER A 57 2.12 -18.78 1.11
N SER A 58 1.37 -17.69 0.91
CA SER A 58 0.80 -16.90 2.00
C SER A 58 -0.62 -17.35 2.31
N ILE A 59 -0.81 -17.96 3.49
CA ILE A 59 -2.15 -18.35 4.01
C ILE A 59 -3.10 -17.14 4.00
N TRP A 60 -2.59 -15.96 4.34
CA TRP A 60 -3.39 -14.74 4.35
C TRP A 60 -3.88 -14.36 2.94
N VAL A 61 -3.02 -14.47 1.92
CA VAL A 61 -3.39 -14.19 0.52
C VAL A 61 -4.44 -15.19 0.06
N SER A 62 -4.23 -16.49 0.32
CA SER A 62 -5.19 -17.54 0.01
C SER A 62 -6.55 -17.29 0.67
N TRP A 63 -6.57 -16.87 1.94
CA TRP A 63 -7.80 -16.49 2.64
C TRP A 63 -8.48 -15.27 2.01
N VAL A 64 -7.71 -14.23 1.66
CA VAL A 64 -8.23 -13.03 1.00
C VAL A 64 -8.87 -13.39 -0.34
N LEU A 65 -8.18 -14.16 -1.19
CA LEU A 65 -8.69 -14.56 -2.50
C LEU A 65 -9.99 -15.36 -2.36
N ARG A 66 -10.01 -16.35 -1.46
CA ARG A 66 -11.14 -17.27 -1.29
C ARG A 66 -12.35 -16.63 -0.62
N TYR A 67 -12.16 -15.89 0.47
CA TYR A 67 -13.27 -15.42 1.30
C TYR A 67 -13.62 -13.96 1.10
N ARG A 68 -12.62 -13.13 0.76
CA ARG A 68 -12.79 -11.68 0.70
C ARG A 68 -13.05 -11.16 -0.71
N LEU A 69 -12.26 -11.60 -1.68
CA LEU A 69 -12.42 -11.20 -3.07
C LEU A 69 -13.42 -12.09 -3.81
N ARG A 70 -13.50 -13.40 -3.51
CA ARG A 70 -14.49 -14.31 -4.12
C ARG A 70 -14.55 -14.17 -5.65
N HIS A 71 -13.39 -14.22 -6.30
CA HIS A 71 -13.22 -14.00 -7.75
C HIS A 71 -13.40 -12.57 -8.27
N GLN A 72 -13.73 -11.60 -7.41
CA GLN A 72 -13.66 -10.18 -7.79
C GLN A 72 -12.21 -9.69 -7.87
N SER A 73 -12.01 -8.65 -8.66
CA SER A 73 -10.73 -7.96 -8.71
C SER A 73 -10.58 -7.02 -7.52
N ILE A 74 -9.35 -6.89 -7.03
CA ILE A 74 -9.03 -5.94 -5.95
C ILE A 74 -9.29 -4.49 -6.38
N TRP A 75 -9.25 -4.20 -7.68
CA TRP A 75 -9.51 -2.87 -8.24
C TRP A 75 -10.98 -2.47 -8.05
N THR A 76 -11.90 -3.42 -8.26
CA THR A 76 -13.35 -3.19 -8.26
C THR A 76 -14.05 -3.63 -6.97
N ALA A 77 -13.31 -4.20 -6.01
CA ALA A 77 -13.87 -4.72 -4.76
C ALA A 77 -14.74 -3.68 -4.01
N ASN A 78 -15.95 -4.09 -3.59
CA ASN A 78 -16.84 -3.25 -2.80
C ASN A 78 -16.27 -3.10 -1.37
N ILE A 79 -16.24 -1.84 -0.89
CA ILE A 79 -15.70 -1.50 0.43
C ILE A 79 -16.71 -0.85 1.38
N ALA A 80 -17.99 -0.72 1.03
CA ALA A 80 -18.98 0.01 1.83
C ALA A 80 -19.08 -0.53 3.28
N SER A 81 -19.31 -1.84 3.43
CA SER A 81 -19.39 -2.55 4.71
C SER A 81 -18.08 -3.18 5.17
N ALA A 82 -16.95 -2.78 4.57
CA ALA A 82 -15.64 -3.35 4.88
C ALA A 82 -15.00 -2.78 6.16
N THR A 83 -14.11 -3.57 6.76
CA THR A 83 -13.27 -3.13 7.88
C THR A 83 -12.37 -1.97 7.46
N TRP A 84 -11.98 -1.13 8.42
CA TRP A 84 -11.11 0.02 8.16
C TRP A 84 -9.80 -0.37 7.46
N CYS A 85 -9.16 -1.45 7.90
CA CYS A 85 -7.93 -1.97 7.30
C CYS A 85 -8.15 -2.34 5.82
N TRP A 86 -9.24 -3.04 5.51
CA TRP A 86 -9.57 -3.43 4.13
C TRP A 86 -9.88 -2.22 3.26
N LYS A 87 -10.64 -1.26 3.78
CA LYS A 87 -10.90 0.03 3.13
C LYS A 87 -9.60 0.73 2.78
N LYS A 88 -8.61 0.75 3.68
CA LYS A 88 -7.32 1.38 3.40
C LYS A 88 -6.50 0.61 2.37
N LEU A 89 -6.47 -0.72 2.46
CA LEU A 89 -5.76 -1.56 1.49
C LEU A 89 -6.28 -1.32 0.06
N VAL A 90 -7.60 -1.36 -0.14
CA VAL A 90 -8.23 -1.14 -1.46
C VAL A 90 -8.09 0.32 -1.93
N LYS A 91 -8.15 1.30 -1.02
CA LYS A 91 -7.92 2.70 -1.40
C LYS A 91 -6.48 2.92 -1.88
N VAL A 92 -5.50 2.35 -1.19
CA VAL A 92 -4.09 2.47 -1.60
C VAL A 92 -3.86 1.70 -2.91
N SER A 93 -4.43 0.51 -3.10
CA SER A 93 -4.29 -0.18 -4.39
C SER A 93 -4.80 0.68 -5.55
N ARG A 94 -5.99 1.28 -5.41
CA ARG A 94 -6.58 2.16 -6.44
C ARG A 94 -5.72 3.37 -6.78
N LEU A 95 -5.00 3.96 -5.82
CA LEU A 95 -4.10 5.09 -6.08
C LEU A 95 -2.92 4.72 -6.99
N PHE A 96 -2.57 3.44 -7.05
CA PHE A 96 -1.45 2.94 -7.86
C PHE A 96 -1.92 2.08 -9.03
N LYS A 97 -3.23 2.07 -9.33
CA LYS A 97 -3.83 1.30 -10.43
C LYS A 97 -3.13 1.63 -11.76
N ASP A 98 -2.96 2.91 -12.05
CA ASP A 98 -2.39 3.40 -13.31
C ASP A 98 -0.89 3.10 -13.46
N GLY A 99 -0.20 2.80 -12.35
CA GLY A 99 1.20 2.37 -12.33
C GLY A 99 1.39 0.86 -12.40
N THR A 100 0.31 0.09 -12.61
CA THR A 100 0.36 -1.37 -12.66
C THR A 100 -0.12 -1.89 -14.00
N GLY A 101 0.55 -2.92 -14.52
CA GLY A 101 0.19 -3.62 -15.75
C GLY A 101 0.14 -5.12 -15.52
N TYR A 102 -0.73 -5.81 -16.24
CA TYR A 102 -0.82 -7.26 -16.23
C TYR A 102 -0.22 -7.81 -17.52
N GLU A 103 0.82 -8.62 -17.40
CA GLU A 103 1.39 -9.34 -18.53
C GLU A 103 0.61 -10.64 -18.76
N VAL A 104 0.00 -10.78 -19.93
CA VAL A 104 -0.81 -11.97 -20.26
C VAL A 104 0.12 -13.16 -20.48
N GLY A 105 0.05 -14.13 -19.58
CA GLY A 105 0.75 -15.42 -19.68
C GLY A 105 -0.10 -16.49 -20.35
N ASP A 106 -0.25 -17.65 -19.69
CA ASP A 106 -0.94 -18.85 -20.20
C ASP A 106 -2.48 -18.74 -20.27
N GLY A 107 -3.05 -17.58 -19.94
CA GLY A 107 -4.49 -17.31 -19.98
C GLY A 107 -5.30 -17.93 -18.82
N CYS A 108 -4.73 -18.81 -17.99
CA CYS A 108 -5.48 -19.52 -16.95
C CYS A 108 -5.87 -18.63 -15.76
N LYS A 109 -5.10 -17.57 -15.51
CA LYS A 109 -5.31 -16.62 -14.39
C LYS A 109 -5.73 -15.22 -14.86
N PHE A 110 -5.85 -15.04 -16.17
CA PHE A 110 -6.11 -13.75 -16.79
C PHE A 110 -7.60 -13.40 -16.74
N ARG A 111 -7.92 -12.17 -16.34
CA ARG A 111 -9.28 -11.62 -16.33
C ARG A 111 -9.39 -10.46 -17.31
N LEU A 112 -9.89 -10.76 -18.52
CA LEU A 112 -10.00 -9.81 -19.65
C LEU A 112 -10.56 -8.43 -19.27
N TRP A 113 -11.60 -8.39 -18.44
CA TRP A 113 -12.33 -7.18 -18.09
C TRP A 113 -11.85 -6.50 -16.81
N SER A 114 -10.97 -7.13 -16.05
CA SER A 114 -10.61 -6.69 -14.70
C SER A 114 -9.13 -6.43 -14.52
N ASP A 115 -8.28 -7.05 -15.34
CA ASP A 115 -6.84 -6.86 -15.29
C ASP A 115 -6.41 -5.73 -16.24
N LEU A 116 -5.39 -4.98 -15.82
CA LEU A 116 -4.84 -3.84 -16.58
C LEU A 116 -3.82 -4.33 -17.60
N TRP A 117 -4.28 -5.07 -18.62
CA TRP A 117 -3.42 -5.62 -19.66
C TRP A 117 -3.30 -4.71 -20.90
N HIS A 118 -4.20 -3.74 -21.05
CA HIS A 118 -4.23 -2.82 -22.18
C HIS A 118 -4.33 -1.37 -21.67
N PRO A 119 -3.70 -0.38 -22.32
CA PRO A 119 -3.77 1.04 -21.90
C PRO A 119 -5.20 1.58 -21.79
N ASN A 120 -6.10 1.03 -22.62
CA ASN A 120 -7.53 1.36 -22.65
C ASN A 120 -8.40 0.21 -22.08
N SER A 121 -7.85 -0.66 -21.22
CA SER A 121 -8.70 -1.63 -20.51
C SER A 121 -9.75 -0.86 -19.70
N PRO A 122 -11.00 -1.34 -19.61
CA PRO A 122 -12.10 -0.60 -18.97
C PRO A 122 -11.87 -0.24 -17.49
#